data_AF-A0A3C1LM97-F1
#
_entry.id   AF-A0A3C1LM97-F1
#
_cell.length_a   1.000
_cell.length_b   1.000
_cell.length_c   1.000
_cell.angle_alpha   90.00
_cell.angle_beta   90.00
_cell.angle_gamma   90.00
#
_symmetry.space_group_name_H-M   'P 1'
#
loop_
_entity.id
_entity.type
_entity.pdbx_description
1 polymer ?
#
loop_
_entity_poly.entity_id
_entity_poly.type
_entity_poly.pdbx_seq_one_letter_code
_entity_poly.pdbx_strand_id
1 'polypeptide(L)'
;MLSLLLLNDLIQRSVTLPIDELESSLHNDLVRHFLYMFLSNSSSGQLLFTTHNLSLLGERELARRDCIWITDRKQDGSTELSSVWDYPVRKEHSIESLYKKGFLGGKPYLGSIDIEVPNA
;
A
#
# COMPACT_ATOMS: atom_id res chain seq x y z
N MET A 1 21.00 -4.61 7.41
CA MET A 1 21.18 -5.25 8.75
C MET A 1 19.91 -5.12 9.60
N LEU A 2 19.32 -3.91 9.74
CA LEU A 2 18.05 -3.72 10.45
C LEU A 2 16.88 -4.50 9.83
N SER A 3 16.77 -4.51 8.49
CA SER A 3 15.71 -5.21 7.75
C SER A 3 15.70 -6.72 7.96
N LEU A 4 16.87 -7.35 8.14
CA LEU A 4 16.96 -8.80 8.34
C LEU A 4 16.50 -9.21 9.75
N LEU A 5 16.79 -8.39 10.75
CA LEU A 5 16.43 -8.66 12.14
C LEU A 5 14.92 -8.52 12.36
N LEU A 6 14.32 -7.50 11.74
CA LEU A 6 12.86 -7.32 11.71
C LEU A 6 12.17 -8.49 11.02
N LEU A 7 12.70 -8.97 9.89
CA LEU A 7 12.17 -10.13 9.19
C LEU A 7 12.23 -11.39 10.06
N ASN A 8 13.34 -11.61 10.77
CA ASN A 8 13.50 -12.76 11.64
C ASN A 8 12.47 -12.76 12.78
N ASP A 9 12.24 -11.60 13.42
CA ASP A 9 11.22 -11.49 14.46
C ASP A 9 9.81 -11.71 13.91
N LEU A 10 9.49 -11.17 12.73
CA LEU A 10 8.23 -11.42 12.02
C LEU A 10 8.00 -12.89 11.67
N ILE A 11 9.07 -13.63 11.37
CA ILE A 11 8.99 -15.05 10.98
C ILE A 11 8.87 -15.94 12.23
N GLN A 12 9.67 -15.68 13.26
CA GLN A 12 9.82 -16.59 14.39
C GLN A 12 8.87 -16.31 15.56
N ARG A 13 8.26 -15.12 15.62
CA ARG A 13 7.43 -14.69 16.74
C ARG A 13 6.04 -14.29 16.23
N SER A 14 5.03 -14.50 17.06
CA SER A 14 3.68 -13.96 16.86
C SER A 14 3.65 -12.48 17.21
N VAL A 15 4.20 -11.64 16.33
CA VAL A 15 4.28 -10.18 16.50
C VAL A 15 3.58 -9.47 15.35
N THR A 16 3.02 -8.30 15.63
CA THR A 16 2.53 -7.37 14.61
C THR A 16 3.53 -6.23 14.47
N LEU A 17 4.10 -6.06 13.28
CA LEU A 17 5.07 -5.00 12.99
C LEU A 17 4.42 -3.93 12.09
N PRO A 18 4.21 -2.70 12.60
CA PRO A 18 3.88 -1.56 11.77
C PRO A 18 5.15 -0.95 11.15
N ILE A 19 5.14 -0.67 9.85
CA ILE A 19 6.21 0.03 9.13
C ILE A 19 5.61 1.15 8.27
N ASP A 20 6.03 2.38 8.51
CA ASP A 20 5.69 3.49 7.62
C ASP A 20 6.65 3.50 6.42
N GLU A 21 6.12 3.70 5.23
CA GLU A 21 6.82 3.71 3.94
C GLU A 21 7.80 2.54 3.79
N LEU A 22 7.29 1.31 3.63
CA LEU A 22 8.12 0.10 3.57
C LEU A 22 9.25 0.17 2.54
N GLU A 23 9.01 0.84 1.42
CA GLU A 23 9.97 1.05 0.35
C GLU A 23 11.02 2.14 0.61
N SER A 24 10.93 2.85 1.73
CA SER A 24 11.83 3.95 2.04
C SER A 24 13.28 3.46 2.02
N SER A 25 14.07 4.01 1.11
CA SER A 25 15.48 3.64 0.87
C SER A 25 15.71 2.21 0.31
N LEU A 26 14.67 1.51 -0.15
CA LEU A 26 14.79 0.19 -0.79
C LEU A 26 14.40 0.23 -2.27
N HIS A 27 15.12 -0.54 -3.08
CA HIS A 27 14.69 -0.81 -4.45
C HIS A 27 13.39 -1.64 -4.45
N ASN A 28 12.49 -1.39 -5.39
CA ASN A 28 11.19 -2.07 -5.46
C ASN A 28 11.29 -3.60 -5.48
N ASP A 29 12.32 -4.15 -6.14
CA ASP A 29 12.55 -5.60 -6.17
C ASP A 29 12.93 -6.18 -4.81
N LEU A 30 13.66 -5.41 -3.99
CA LEU A 30 14.01 -5.80 -2.63
C LEU A 30 12.77 -5.81 -1.74
N VAL A 31 11.88 -4.83 -1.90
CA VAL A 31 10.61 -4.77 -1.18
C VAL A 31 9.75 -5.98 -1.51
N ARG A 32 9.59 -6.31 -2.81
CA ARG A 32 8.87 -7.52 -3.23
C ARG A 32 9.48 -8.77 -2.62
N HIS A 33 10.80 -8.94 -2.75
CA HIS A 33 11.50 -10.10 -2.22
C HIS A 33 11.30 -10.24 -0.71
N PHE A 34 11.38 -9.14 0.04
CA PHE A 34 11.10 -9.11 1.48
C PHE A 34 9.67 -9.58 1.80
N LEU A 35 8.66 -9.06 1.09
CA LEU A 35 7.26 -9.44 1.29
C LEU A 35 7.00 -10.91 0.98
N TYR A 36 7.56 -11.43 -0.12
CA TYR A 36 7.48 -12.85 -0.47
C TYR A 36 8.16 -13.75 0.57
N MET A 37 9.33 -13.34 1.07
CA MET A 37 10.03 -14.04 2.14
C MET A 37 9.19 -14.07 3.42
N PHE A 38 8.57 -12.95 3.80
CA PHE A 38 7.67 -12.89 4.95
C PHE A 38 6.48 -13.83 4.79
N LEU A 39 5.73 -13.74 3.68
CA LEU A 39 4.54 -14.57 3.45
C LEU A 39 4.86 -16.07 3.35
N SER A 40 6.05 -16.45 2.88
CA SER A 40 6.43 -17.85 2.71
C SER A 40 6.95 -18.49 3.99
N ASN A 41 7.45 -17.71 4.94
CA ASN A 41 8.15 -18.22 6.13
C ASN A 41 7.43 -17.88 7.44
N SER A 42 6.64 -16.82 7.50
CA SER A 42 5.89 -16.47 8.69
C SER A 42 4.59 -17.26 8.78
N SER A 43 4.34 -17.85 9.95
CA SER A 43 3.11 -18.59 10.23
C SER A 43 2.12 -17.81 11.11
N SER A 44 2.61 -16.88 11.91
CA SER A 44 1.80 -16.12 12.88
C SER A 44 2.13 -14.64 12.99
N GLY A 45 3.19 -14.17 12.32
CA GLY A 45 3.53 -12.76 12.29
C GLY A 45 2.58 -11.96 11.40
N GLN A 46 2.42 -10.68 11.72
CA GLN A 46 1.62 -9.75 10.93
C GLN A 46 2.46 -8.54 10.56
N LEU A 47 2.36 -8.12 9.30
CA LEU A 47 3.00 -6.93 8.79
C LEU A 47 1.91 -5.93 8.38
N LEU A 48 1.93 -4.74 9.00
CA LEU A 48 1.10 -3.61 8.61
C LEU A 48 2.02 -2.53 8.06
N PHE A 49 1.79 -2.08 6.83
CA PHE A 49 2.66 -1.07 6.24
C PHE A 49 1.92 -0.09 5.33
N THR A 50 2.50 1.08 5.18
CA THR A 50 2.10 2.09 4.18
C THR A 50 3.09 2.04 3.01
N THR A 51 2.61 2.42 1.81
CA THR A 51 3.42 2.44 0.61
C THR A 51 2.81 3.39 -0.43
N HIS A 52 3.66 4.07 -1.18
CA HIS A 52 3.34 4.79 -2.41
C HIS A 52 3.63 3.94 -3.66
N ASN A 53 4.24 2.76 -3.50
CA ASN A 53 4.58 1.88 -4.61
C ASN A 53 3.36 1.12 -5.15
N LEU A 54 2.70 1.72 -6.14
CA LEU A 54 1.54 1.14 -6.82
C LEU A 54 1.83 -0.19 -7.52
N SER A 55 3.08 -0.50 -7.84
CA SER A 55 3.42 -1.76 -8.51
C SER A 55 3.16 -2.99 -7.63
N LEU A 56 3.05 -2.81 -6.31
CA LEU A 56 2.63 -3.88 -5.39
C LEU A 56 1.16 -4.27 -5.59
N LEU A 57 0.29 -3.35 -6.02
CA LEU A 57 -1.14 -3.62 -6.29
C LEU A 57 -1.36 -4.57 -7.48
N GLY A 58 -0.33 -4.75 -8.32
CA GLY A 58 -0.35 -5.68 -9.46
C GLY A 58 0.07 -7.11 -9.10
N GLU A 59 0.70 -7.31 -7.95
CA GLU A 59 1.24 -8.60 -7.48
C GLU A 59 0.10 -9.41 -6.84
N ARG A 60 -0.42 -10.43 -7.53
CA ARG A 60 -1.64 -11.14 -7.09
C ARG A 60 -1.50 -11.82 -5.73
N GLU A 61 -0.31 -12.32 -5.44
CA GLU A 61 0.03 -13.02 -4.19
C GLU A 61 0.16 -12.04 -3.01
N LEU A 62 0.57 -10.79 -3.26
CA LEU A 62 0.75 -9.76 -2.22
C LEU A 62 -0.51 -8.91 -2.04
N ALA A 63 -1.14 -8.49 -3.13
CA ALA A 63 -2.27 -7.57 -3.18
C ALA A 63 -3.62 -8.31 -3.13
N ARG A 64 -3.84 -9.08 -2.06
CA ARG A 64 -5.17 -9.62 -1.78
C ARG A 64 -6.09 -8.51 -1.27
N ARG A 65 -7.36 -8.54 -1.66
CA ARG A 65 -8.31 -7.44 -1.43
C ARG A 65 -8.59 -7.17 0.05
N ASP A 66 -8.59 -8.23 0.85
CA ASP A 66 -8.76 -8.18 2.30
C ASP A 66 -7.58 -7.52 3.03
N CYS A 67 -6.44 -7.34 2.35
CA CYS A 67 -5.23 -6.76 2.93
C CYS A 67 -4.95 -5.33 2.46
N ILE A 68 -5.80 -4.73 1.63
CA ILE A 68 -5.57 -3.40 1.05
C ILE A 68 -6.58 -2.42 1.59
N TRP A 69 -6.04 -1.31 2.08
CA TRP A 69 -6.79 -0.15 2.53
C TRP A 69 -6.27 1.07 1.78
N ILE A 70 -7.19 1.92 1.35
CA ILE A 70 -6.89 3.14 0.60
C ILE A 70 -7.20 4.33 1.50
N THR A 71 -6.31 5.32 1.49
CA THR A 71 -6.49 6.59 2.19
C THR A 71 -6.87 7.69 1.21
N ASP A 72 -7.91 8.45 1.54
CA ASP A 72 -8.36 9.63 0.79
C ASP A 72 -8.35 10.86 1.68
N ARG A 73 -8.06 12.03 1.11
CA ARG A 73 -8.17 13.31 1.81
C ARG A 73 -9.53 13.94 1.54
N LYS A 74 -10.32 14.16 2.59
CA LYS A 74 -11.60 14.88 2.52
C LYS A 74 -11.40 16.38 2.32
N GLN A 75 -12.48 17.06 1.94
CA GLN A 75 -12.49 18.52 1.73
C GLN A 75 -12.14 19.30 3.01
N ASP A 76 -12.47 18.77 4.18
CA ASP A 76 -12.12 19.35 5.49
C ASP A 76 -10.66 19.07 5.91
N GLY A 77 -9.89 18.36 5.08
CA GLY A 77 -8.51 18.00 5.34
C GLY A 77 -8.33 16.72 6.17
N SER A 78 -9.41 16.09 6.64
CA SER A 78 -9.33 14.79 7.33
C SER A 78 -9.00 13.64 6.37
N THR A 79 -8.51 12.53 6.91
CA THR A 79 -8.26 11.30 6.15
C THR A 79 -9.42 10.32 6.29
N GLU A 80 -9.92 9.83 5.17
CA GLU A 80 -10.80 8.68 5.10
C GLU A 80 -9.98 7.43 4.80
N LEU A 81 -10.28 6.32 5.48
CA LEU A 81 -9.64 5.04 5.26
C LEU A 81 -10.72 4.04 4.82
N SER A 82 -10.57 3.46 3.63
CA SER A 82 -11.56 2.58 3.00
C SER A 82 -10.94 1.24 2.62
N SER A 83 -11.61 0.12 2.91
CA SER A 83 -11.12 -1.20 2.52
C SER A 83 -11.43 -1.49 1.05
N VAL A 84 -10.47 -2.06 0.32
CA VAL A 84 -10.71 -2.51 -1.07
C VAL A 84 -11.71 -3.67 -1.12
N TRP A 85 -11.86 -4.42 -0.03
CA TRP A 85 -12.84 -5.50 0.07
C TRP A 85 -14.28 -5.03 -0.09
N ASP A 86 -14.59 -3.79 0.31
CA ASP A 86 -15.95 -3.24 0.29
C ASP A 86 -16.40 -2.80 -1.12
N TYR A 87 -15.48 -2.72 -2.08
CA TYR A 87 -15.80 -2.35 -3.46
C TYR A 87 -16.33 -3.56 -4.23
N PRO A 88 -17.31 -3.38 -5.15
CA PRO A 88 -17.88 -4.45 -5.98
C PRO A 88 -16.92 -4.86 -7.11
N VAL A 89 -15.67 -5.14 -6.77
CA VAL A 89 -14.64 -5.56 -7.69
C VAL A 89 -14.82 -7.06 -7.96
N ARG A 90 -14.98 -7.48 -9.21
CA ARG A 90 -14.95 -8.91 -9.58
C ARG A 90 -13.54 -9.48 -9.54
N LYS A 91 -13.35 -10.74 -9.15
CA LYS A 91 -12.04 -11.39 -8.88
C LYS A 91 -11.02 -11.24 -10.03
N GLU A 92 -11.49 -11.16 -11.26
CA GLU A 92 -10.72 -11.01 -12.49
C GLU A 92 -10.13 -9.61 -12.70
N HIS A 93 -10.63 -8.58 -12.02
CA HIS A 93 -10.10 -7.24 -12.16
C HIS A 93 -8.80 -7.05 -11.38
N SER A 94 -7.79 -6.52 -12.06
CA SER A 94 -6.56 -6.01 -11.45
C SER A 94 -6.88 -4.79 -10.57
N ILE A 95 -6.48 -4.87 -9.30
CA ILE A 95 -6.64 -3.79 -8.31
C ILE A 95 -5.85 -2.56 -8.75
N GLU A 96 -4.62 -2.76 -9.23
CA GLU A 96 -3.80 -1.71 -9.82
C GLU A 96 -4.51 -0.97 -10.96
N SER A 97 -5.19 -1.71 -11.86
CA SER A 97 -5.92 -1.10 -12.97
C SER A 97 -7.09 -0.23 -12.48
N LEU A 98 -7.83 -0.70 -11.48
CA LEU A 98 -8.95 0.03 -10.90
C LEU A 98 -8.50 1.28 -10.15
N TYR A 99 -7.40 1.17 -9.40
CA TYR A 99 -6.76 2.31 -8.76
C TYR A 99 -6.35 3.37 -9.80
N LYS A 100 -5.64 2.95 -10.86
CA LYS A 100 -5.20 3.87 -11.94
C LYS A 100 -6.36 4.62 -12.62
N LYS A 101 -7.49 3.93 -12.79
CA LYS A 101 -8.74 4.50 -13.33
C LYS A 101 -9.50 5.38 -12.34
N GLY A 102 -9.14 5.38 -11.06
CA GLY A 102 -9.77 6.20 -10.01
C GLY A 102 -11.00 5.57 -9.37
N PHE A 103 -11.27 4.28 -9.59
CA PHE A 103 -12.45 3.62 -9.01
C PHE A 103 -12.32 3.29 -7.52
N LEU A 104 -11.09 3.25 -7.00
CA LEU A 104 -10.80 2.86 -5.61
C LEU A 104 -10.50 4.06 -4.69
N GLY A 105 -10.54 5.30 -5.20
CA GLY A 105 -10.04 6.46 -4.46
C GLY A 105 -8.50 6.46 -4.36
N GLY A 106 -7.97 7.24 -3.43
CA GLY A 106 -6.55 7.41 -3.10
C GLY A 106 -5.69 8.14 -4.13
N LYS A 107 -6.26 8.45 -5.31
CA LYS A 107 -5.53 9.14 -6.37
C LYS A 107 -5.38 10.63 -6.02
N PRO A 108 -4.14 11.18 -6.06
CA PRO A 108 -3.92 12.58 -5.73
C PRO A 108 -4.63 13.52 -6.71
N TYR A 109 -5.25 14.57 -6.17
CA TYR A 109 -5.75 15.70 -6.96
C TYR A 109 -4.61 16.69 -7.20
N LEU A 110 -4.15 16.77 -8.45
CA LEU A 110 -3.01 17.62 -8.83
C LEU A 110 -3.38 19.09 -9.04
N GLY A 111 -4.67 19.41 -9.13
CA GLY A 111 -5.13 20.77 -9.45
C GLY A 111 -4.72 21.24 -10.84
N SER A 112 -4.66 22.56 -11.02
CA SER A 112 -4.12 23.18 -12.22
C SER A 112 -2.59 23.14 -12.21
N ILE A 113 -1.98 22.98 -13.38
CA ILE A 113 -0.54 23.20 -13.56
C ILE A 113 -0.24 24.70 -13.53
N ASP A 114 -1.19 25.52 -13.97
CA ASP A 114 -1.06 26.96 -14.00
C ASP A 114 -1.28 27.55 -12.61
N ILE A 115 -0.32 28.35 -12.16
CA ILE A 115 -0.43 29.14 -10.94
C ILE A 115 -1.16 30.42 -11.31
N GLU A 116 -2.45 30.51 -11.00
CA GLU A 116 -3.17 31.78 -11.09
C GLU A 116 -2.60 32.73 -10.03
N VAL A 117 -1.76 33.67 -10.46
CA VAL A 117 -1.32 34.76 -9.60
C VAL A 117 -2.47 35.77 -9.56
N PRO A 118 -3.07 36.05 -8.38
CA PRO A 118 -4.11 37.07 -8.29
C PRO A 118 -3.54 38.40 -8.81
N ASN A 119 -4.24 39.04 -9.75
CA ASN A 119 -3.87 40.38 -10.21
C ASN A 119 -3.80 41.32 -9.00
N ALA A 120 -2.61 41.89 -8.77
CA ALA A 120 -2.36 42.88 -7.72
C ALA A 120 -3.09 44.20 -7.99
#